data_AF-A0A4Y2RT44-F1
#
_entry.id   AF-A0A4Y2RT44-F1
#
_cell.length_a   1.000
_cell.length_b   1.000
_cell.length_c   1.000
_cell.angle_alpha   90.00
_cell.angle_beta   90.00
_cell.angle_gamma   90.00
#
_symmetry.space_group_name_H-M   'P 1'
#
loop_
_entity.id
_entity.type
_entity.pdbx_description
1 polymer ?
#
loop_
_entity_poly.entity_id
_entity_poly.type
_entity_poly.pdbx_seq_one_letter_code
_entity_poly.pdbx_strand_id
1 'polypeptide(L)'
;MGNVVVILFPERPPIPYLLLSNLFNNRIFSVKIELLRQQKLLPRGKRLLSLNIFLDPQRINRVGGHLSHGQSLTLDQKHPMLLPSRHILTRLLIRSFHERHFHAGPLLVLSLLGQKYWFVNGRSIVRQEIHNCTLCKRLRAQP
;
A
#
# COMPACT_ATOMS: atom_id res chain seq x y z
N MET A 1 21.20 -16.35 29.90
CA MET A 1 21.85 -15.96 28.64
C MET A 1 21.08 -16.61 27.50
N GLY A 2 20.04 -15.94 27.00
CA GLY A 2 19.15 -16.48 25.98
C GLY A 2 19.65 -16.10 24.60
N ASN A 3 20.08 -17.09 23.83
CA ASN A 3 20.47 -16.92 22.43
C ASN A 3 19.22 -16.51 21.62
N VAL A 4 19.15 -15.23 21.26
CA VAL A 4 18.22 -14.77 20.23
C VAL A 4 18.73 -15.32 18.90
N VAL A 5 18.10 -16.39 18.44
CA VAL A 5 18.28 -16.89 17.08
C VAL A 5 17.82 -15.77 16.15
N VAL A 6 18.79 -15.01 15.63
CA VAL A 6 18.59 -14.15 14.46
C VAL A 6 18.35 -15.11 13.30
N ILE A 7 17.08 -15.46 13.07
CA ILE A 7 16.68 -16.15 11.85
C ILE A 7 16.94 -15.15 10.73
N LEU A 8 18.05 -15.35 10.02
CA LEU A 8 18.39 -14.63 8.80
C LEU A 8 17.21 -14.83 7.83
N PHE A 9 16.45 -13.76 7.61
CA PHE A 9 15.36 -13.74 6.65
C PHE A 9 15.94 -13.98 5.26
N PRO A 10 15.41 -14.90 4.45
CA PRO A 10 15.70 -14.90 3.03
C PRO A 10 15.10 -13.60 2.46
N GLU A 11 15.98 -12.64 2.21
CA GLU A 11 15.72 -11.36 1.54
C GLU A 11 15.09 -11.64 0.16
N ARG A 12 13.76 -11.84 0.09
CA ARG A 12 13.04 -11.48 -1.13
C ARG A 12 13.08 -9.95 -1.16
N PRO A 13 13.83 -9.34 -2.09
CA PRO A 13 14.01 -7.90 -2.07
C PRO A 13 12.62 -7.25 -2.14
N PRO A 14 12.37 -6.18 -1.35
CA PRO A 14 11.18 -5.37 -1.57
C PRO A 14 11.18 -4.98 -3.05
N ILE A 15 10.02 -5.01 -3.71
CA ILE A 15 9.90 -4.49 -5.09
C ILE A 15 10.58 -3.11 -5.07
N PRO A 16 11.68 -2.91 -5.82
CA PRO A 16 12.49 -1.72 -5.66
C PRO A 16 11.62 -0.49 -5.80
N TYR A 17 11.82 0.49 -4.93
CA TYR A 17 11.08 1.74 -4.94
C TYR A 17 11.04 2.40 -6.34
N LEU A 18 12.15 2.28 -7.08
CA LEU A 18 12.31 2.73 -8.47
C LEU A 18 11.45 1.95 -9.48
N LEU A 19 11.19 0.67 -9.22
CA LEU A 19 10.29 -0.15 -10.05
C LEU A 19 8.83 0.27 -9.84
N LEU A 20 8.46 0.64 -8.60
CA LEU A 20 7.13 1.16 -8.29
C LEU A 20 6.92 2.55 -8.91
N SER A 21 7.89 3.47 -8.82
CA SER A 21 7.75 4.83 -9.39
C SER A 21 7.59 4.81 -10.91
N ASN A 22 8.32 3.96 -11.62
CA ASN A 22 8.21 3.84 -13.08
C ASN A 22 6.89 3.19 -13.53
N LEU A 23 6.38 2.19 -12.79
CA LEU A 23 5.16 1.49 -13.15
C LEU A 23 3.88 2.27 -12.84
N PHE A 24 3.89 3.16 -11.84
CA PHE A 24 2.74 4.00 -11.50
C PHE A 24 2.62 5.27 -12.35
N ASN A 25 3.56 5.54 -13.26
CA ASN A 25 3.45 6.56 -14.31
C ASN A 25 2.56 6.13 -15.49
N ASN A 26 1.87 4.99 -15.40
CA ASN A 26 1.03 4.47 -16.47
C ASN A 26 -0.16 5.42 -16.76
N ARG A 27 -0.40 5.74 -18.05
CA ARG A 27 -1.32 6.80 -18.51
C ARG A 27 -2.72 6.73 -17.89
N ILE A 28 -3.26 5.53 -17.68
CA ILE A 28 -4.62 5.33 -17.13
C ILE A 28 -4.70 5.79 -15.67
N PHE A 29 -3.66 5.52 -14.88
CA PHE A 29 -3.63 5.96 -13.49
C PHE A 29 -3.48 7.48 -13.43
N SER A 30 -2.59 8.06 -14.23
CA SER A 30 -2.38 9.51 -14.32
C SER A 30 -3.65 10.27 -14.69
N VAL A 31 -4.42 9.84 -15.70
CA VAL A 31 -5.70 10.49 -16.10
C VAL A 31 -6.71 10.47 -14.95
N LYS A 32 -6.82 9.35 -14.22
CA LYS A 32 -7.74 9.25 -13.09
C LYS A 32 -7.31 10.13 -11.91
N ILE A 33 -6.00 10.28 -11.68
CA ILE A 33 -5.44 11.19 -10.67
C ILE A 33 -5.65 12.66 -11.06
N GLU A 34 -5.53 13.00 -12.34
CA GLU A 34 -5.81 14.35 -12.86
C GLU A 34 -7.26 14.76 -12.53
N LEU A 35 -8.23 13.87 -12.80
CA LEU A 35 -9.64 14.08 -12.47
C LEU A 35 -9.87 14.24 -10.96
N LEU A 36 -9.16 13.44 -10.15
CA LEU A 36 -9.16 13.54 -8.69
C LEU A 36 -8.66 14.90 -8.20
N ARG A 37 -7.54 15.39 -8.76
CA ARG A 37 -6.96 16.70 -8.41
C ARG A 37 -7.88 17.87 -8.75
N GLN A 38 -8.55 17.79 -9.88
CA GLN A 38 -9.50 18.82 -10.33
C GLN A 38 -10.83 18.78 -9.57
N GLN A 39 -11.00 17.86 -8.60
CA GLN A 39 -12.26 17.60 -7.88
C GLN A 39 -13.46 17.37 -8.82
N LYS A 40 -13.19 17.01 -10.08
CA LYS A 40 -14.21 16.80 -11.09
C LYS A 40 -14.86 15.45 -10.88
N LEU A 41 -16.17 15.39 -11.09
CA LEU A 41 -16.93 14.14 -11.08
C LEU A 41 -16.28 13.16 -12.05
N LEU A 42 -16.07 11.91 -11.62
CA LEU A 42 -15.77 10.84 -12.57
C LEU A 42 -16.95 10.71 -13.56
N PRO A 43 -16.74 10.18 -14.79
CA PRO A 43 -17.79 10.00 -15.81
C PRO A 43 -19.05 9.21 -15.39
N ARG A 44 -19.11 8.73 -14.14
CA ARG A 44 -20.23 7.98 -13.54
C ARG A 44 -20.79 8.62 -12.27
N GLY A 45 -20.62 9.94 -12.09
CA GLY A 45 -21.27 10.71 -11.01
C GLY A 45 -20.79 10.40 -9.57
N LYS A 46 -19.77 9.56 -9.39
CA LYS A 46 -19.20 9.30 -8.06
C LYS A 46 -18.32 10.46 -7.63
N ARG A 47 -18.70 11.16 -6.55
CA ARG A 47 -17.79 12.05 -5.81
C ARG A 47 -16.68 11.18 -5.24
N LEU A 48 -15.43 11.50 -5.58
CA LEU A 48 -14.31 10.90 -4.89
C LEU A 48 -14.25 11.54 -3.50
N LEU A 49 -14.00 10.74 -2.46
CA LEU A 49 -13.55 11.26 -1.18
C LEU A 49 -12.42 12.24 -1.50
N SER A 50 -12.51 13.48 -1.01
CA SER A 50 -11.51 14.52 -1.19
C SER A 50 -10.18 14.01 -0.64
N LEU A 51 -9.39 13.35 -1.48
CA LEU A 51 -8.02 12.97 -1.20
C LEU A 51 -7.17 14.12 -1.69
N ASN A 52 -6.40 14.74 -0.79
CA ASN A 52 -5.45 15.76 -1.15
C ASN A 52 -4.25 15.12 -1.88
N ILE A 53 -4.37 14.91 -3.19
CA ILE A 53 -3.36 14.19 -3.99
C ILE A 53 -2.44 15.19 -4.68
N PHE A 54 -1.15 15.13 -4.39
CA PHE A 54 -0.14 15.98 -5.04
C PHE A 54 0.98 15.14 -5.65
N LEU A 55 1.80 15.77 -6.48
CA LEU A 55 2.97 15.15 -7.08
C LEU A 55 4.21 15.59 -6.30
N ASP A 56 5.05 14.65 -5.86
CA ASP A 56 6.33 14.99 -5.22
C ASP A 56 7.41 15.33 -6.26
N PRO A 57 8.59 15.84 -5.83
CA PRO A 57 9.70 16.15 -6.74
C PRO A 57 10.17 14.95 -7.58
N GLN A 58 9.98 13.72 -7.08
CA GLN A 58 10.29 12.46 -7.75
C GLN A 58 9.18 12.00 -8.71
N ARG A 59 8.15 12.83 -8.93
CA ARG A 59 6.98 12.57 -9.78
C ARG A 59 6.10 11.41 -9.32
N ILE A 60 6.02 11.19 -8.01
CA ILE A 60 5.16 10.18 -7.41
C ILE A 60 3.90 10.85 -6.86
N ASN A 61 2.75 10.24 -7.14
CA ASN A 61 1.48 10.67 -6.58
C ASN A 61 1.44 10.33 -5.08
N ARG A 62 1.29 11.34 -4.21
CA ARG A 62 1.20 11.18 -2.76
C ARG A 62 -0.10 11.75 -2.21
N VAL A 63 -0.49 11.25 -1.04
CA VAL A 63 -1.69 11.72 -0.34
C VAL A 63 -1.29 12.59 0.85
N GLY A 64 -1.74 13.85 0.85
CA GLY A 64 -1.57 14.81 1.92
C GLY A 64 -2.63 14.70 3.02
N GLY A 65 -2.40 15.41 4.13
CA GLY A 65 -3.38 15.57 5.22
C GLY A 65 -3.46 14.43 6.23
N HIS A 66 -2.63 13.38 6.11
CA HIS A 66 -2.70 12.22 6.99
C HIS A 66 -2.02 12.47 8.35
N LEU A 67 -0.86 13.13 8.38
CA LEU A 67 -0.06 13.41 9.60
C LEU A 67 0.81 14.69 9.47
N SER A 68 0.28 15.76 8.88
CA SER A 68 1.04 16.97 8.49
C SER A 68 1.74 17.72 9.62
N HIS A 69 1.44 17.44 10.90
CA HIS A 69 1.97 18.16 12.06
C HIS A 69 3.07 17.41 12.84
N GLY A 70 3.41 16.17 12.49
CA GLY A 70 4.46 15.41 13.19
C GLY A 70 5.86 15.78 12.71
N GLN A 71 6.60 16.61 13.46
CA GLN A 71 7.95 17.07 13.03
C GLN A 71 8.92 15.90 12.78
N SER A 72 8.86 14.83 13.57
CA SER A 72 9.75 13.65 13.50
C SER A 72 9.36 12.58 12.47
N LEU A 73 8.29 12.78 11.69
CA LEU A 73 7.85 11.80 10.70
C LEU A 73 8.58 11.95 9.35
N THR A 74 8.90 10.82 8.73
CA THR A 74 9.45 10.76 7.36
C THR A 74 8.44 11.26 6.33
N LEU A 75 8.91 11.62 5.13
CA LEU A 75 8.04 12.04 4.03
C LEU A 75 6.97 10.99 3.70
N ASP A 76 7.35 9.72 3.69
CA ASP A 76 6.44 8.60 3.41
C ASP A 76 5.35 8.43 4.47
N GLN A 77 5.67 8.70 5.74
CA GLN A 77 4.70 8.66 6.83
C GLN A 77 3.75 9.87 6.81
N LYS A 78 4.27 11.06 6.48
CA LYS A 78 3.47 12.28 6.35
C LYS A 78 2.56 12.24 5.12
N HIS A 79 3.13 11.76 4.02
CA HIS A 79 2.58 11.82 2.68
C HIS A 79 2.78 10.48 1.97
N PRO A 80 2.00 9.44 2.33
CA PRO A 80 2.15 8.11 1.76
C PRO A 80 1.91 8.12 0.24
N MET A 81 2.62 7.23 -0.44
CA MET A 81 2.52 7.05 -1.88
C MET A 81 1.17 6.44 -2.25
N LEU A 82 0.50 7.04 -3.21
CA LEU A 82 -0.79 6.56 -3.67
C LEU A 82 -0.61 5.33 -4.57
N LEU A 83 -1.13 4.19 -4.12
CA LEU A 83 -1.18 2.96 -4.90
C LEU A 83 -2.56 2.75 -5.54
N PRO A 84 -2.62 2.27 -6.80
CA PRO A 84 -3.86 1.84 -7.43
C PRO A 84 -4.39 0.56 -6.79
N SER A 85 -5.48 0.69 -6.03
CA SER A 85 -6.14 -0.36 -5.26
C SER A 85 -6.32 -1.72 -5.94
N ARG A 86 -6.59 -1.75 -7.25
CA ARG A 86 -6.90 -2.99 -8.01
C ARG A 86 -5.73 -3.49 -8.87
N HIS A 87 -4.58 -2.85 -8.79
CA HIS A 87 -3.44 -3.21 -9.62
C HIS A 87 -2.71 -4.44 -9.05
N ILE A 88 -2.15 -5.27 -9.94
CA ILE A 88 -1.42 -6.48 -9.54
C ILE A 88 -0.28 -6.18 -8.58
N LEU A 89 0.43 -5.06 -8.76
CA LEU A 89 1.52 -4.63 -7.88
C LEU A 89 1.07 -4.41 -6.44
N THR A 90 -0.09 -3.78 -6.23
CA THR A 90 -0.63 -3.57 -4.88
C THR A 90 -0.92 -4.90 -4.20
N ARG A 91 -1.47 -5.88 -4.94
CA ARG A 91 -1.74 -7.23 -4.43
C ARG A 91 -0.45 -7.97 -4.08
N LEU A 92 0.55 -7.93 -4.96
CA LEU A 92 1.88 -8.51 -4.73
C LEU A 92 2.56 -7.89 -3.51
N LEU A 93 2.45 -6.57 -3.34
CA LEU A 93 3.00 -5.86 -2.19
C LEU A 93 2.34 -6.31 -0.88
N ILE A 94 1.00 -6.36 -0.85
CA ILE A 94 0.25 -6.85 0.31
C ILE A 94 0.68 -8.27 0.68
N ARG A 95 0.74 -9.17 -0.31
CA ARG A 95 1.16 -10.56 -0.11
C ARG A 95 2.59 -10.66 0.41
N SER A 96 3.51 -9.87 -0.14
CA SER A 96 4.89 -9.79 0.32
C SER A 96 5.00 -9.33 1.77
N PHE A 97 4.20 -8.35 2.20
CA PHE A 97 4.17 -7.92 3.60
C PHE A 97 3.58 -9.00 4.51
N HIS A 98 2.49 -9.64 4.10
CA HIS A 98 1.89 -10.76 4.82
C HIS A 98 2.89 -11.92 5.03
N GLU A 99 3.54 -12.38 3.96
CA GLU A 99 4.49 -13.50 4.01
C GLU A 99 5.75 -13.16 4.83
N ARG A 100 6.34 -11.97 4.63
CA ARG A 100 7.57 -11.57 5.36
C ARG A 100 7.37 -11.35 6.85
N HIS A 101 6.14 -11.04 7.27
CA HIS A 101 5.80 -10.85 8.68
C HIS A 101 5.07 -12.09 9.22
N PHE A 102 5.57 -13.28 8.88
CA PHE A 102 5.10 -14.56 9.42
C PHE A 102 3.59 -14.76 9.29
N HIS A 103 3.06 -14.46 8.10
CA HIS A 103 1.63 -14.57 7.83
C HIS A 103 0.76 -13.66 8.71
N ALA A 104 1.28 -12.47 9.00
CA ALA A 104 0.60 -11.42 9.77
C ALA A 104 -0.86 -11.19 9.34
N GLY A 105 -1.71 -10.92 10.34
CA GLY A 105 -3.11 -10.63 10.13
C GLY A 105 -3.38 -9.30 9.42
N PRO A 106 -4.62 -9.06 8.96
CA PRO A 106 -4.95 -7.90 8.11
C PRO A 106 -4.65 -6.54 8.72
N LEU A 107 -4.85 -6.39 10.04
CA LEU A 107 -4.61 -5.10 10.72
C LEU A 107 -3.12 -4.75 10.75
N LEU A 108 -2.25 -5.73 11.05
CA LEU A 108 -0.81 -5.51 11.08
C LEU A 108 -0.27 -5.20 9.68
N VAL A 109 -0.67 -5.98 8.67
CA VAL A 109 -0.27 -5.72 7.28
C VAL A 109 -0.72 -4.34 6.81
N LEU A 110 -1.96 -3.94 7.14
CA LEU A 110 -2.46 -2.62 6.81
C LEU A 110 -1.67 -1.49 7.51
N SER A 111 -1.32 -1.68 8.79
CA SER A 111 -0.51 -0.72 9.54
C SER A 111 0.88 -0.55 8.93
N LEU A 112 1.56 -1.66 8.63
CA LEU A 112 2.89 -1.66 8.02
C LEU A 112 2.89 -1.01 6.63
N LEU A 113 1.88 -1.29 5.81
CA LEU A 113 1.73 -0.65 4.51
C LEU A 113 1.41 0.84 4.65
N GLY A 114 0.56 1.21 5.60
CA GLY A 114 0.12 2.59 5.85
C GLY A 114 1.25 3.56 6.23
N GLN A 115 2.39 3.04 6.69
CA GLN A 115 3.58 3.86 6.94
C GLN A 115 4.22 4.44 5.68
N LYS A 116 3.95 3.85 4.50
CA LYS A 116 4.56 4.26 3.23
C LYS A 116 3.57 4.42 2.07
N TYR A 117 2.43 3.74 2.14
CA TYR A 117 1.52 3.58 1.02
C TYR A 117 0.08 3.88 1.43
N TRP A 118 -0.65 4.47 0.50
CA TRP A 118 -2.08 4.75 0.63
C TRP A 118 -2.82 4.15 -0.56
N PHE A 119 -3.95 3.50 -0.31
CA PHE A 119 -4.82 3.01 -1.38
C PHE A 119 -6.27 2.96 -0.93
N VAL A 120 -7.17 3.26 -1.87
CA VAL A 120 -8.62 3.27 -1.61
C VAL A 120 -9.08 1.84 -1.31
N ASN A 121 -9.98 1.68 -0.33
CA ASN A 121 -10.50 0.40 0.13
C ASN A 121 -9.44 -0.55 0.72
N GLY A 122 -8.37 -0.01 1.32
CA GLY A 122 -7.23 -0.82 1.72
C GLY A 122 -7.55 -1.98 2.68
N ARG A 123 -8.43 -1.75 3.67
CA ARG A 123 -8.90 -2.80 4.59
C ARG A 123 -9.50 -4.02 3.86
N SER A 124 -10.33 -3.76 2.84
CA SER A 124 -11.02 -4.82 2.09
C SER A 124 -10.03 -5.64 1.25
N ILE A 125 -9.12 -4.97 0.55
CA ILE A 125 -8.15 -5.63 -0.33
C ILE A 125 -7.14 -6.43 0.48
N VAL A 126 -6.63 -5.87 1.58
CA VAL A 126 -5.71 -6.58 2.48
C VAL A 126 -6.36 -7.85 3.03
N ARG A 127 -7.61 -7.77 3.49
CA ARG A 127 -8.36 -8.95 3.95
C ARG A 127 -8.52 -9.98 2.84
N GLN A 128 -8.86 -9.57 1.63
CA GLN A 128 -9.03 -10.46 0.50
C GLN A 128 -7.73 -11.22 0.16
N GLU A 129 -6.60 -10.52 0.10
CA GLU A 129 -5.31 -11.14 -0.22
C GLU A 129 -4.87 -12.14 0.85
N ILE A 130 -5.02 -11.78 2.13
CA ILE A 130 -4.68 -12.68 3.24
C ILE A 130 -5.64 -13.87 3.27
N HIS A 131 -6.93 -13.66 3.03
CA HIS A 131 -7.90 -14.74 2.94
C HIS A 131 -7.53 -15.74 1.83
N ASN A 132 -6.93 -15.26 0.73
CA ASN A 132 -6.49 -16.05 -0.40
C ASN A 132 -5.14 -16.76 -0.20
N CYS A 133 -4.43 -16.48 0.89
CA CYS A 133 -3.18 -17.15 1.22
C CYS A 133 -3.39 -18.65 1.44
N THR A 134 -2.67 -19.47 0.66
CA THR A 134 -2.79 -20.94 0.68
C THR A 134 -2.37 -21.52 2.03
N LEU A 135 -1.28 -21.03 2.63
CA LEU A 135 -0.84 -21.48 3.95
C LEU A 135 -1.89 -21.16 5.03
N CYS A 136 -2.36 -19.91 5.09
CA CYS A 136 -3.38 -19.52 6.07
C CYS A 136 -4.71 -20.22 5.86
N LYS A 137 -5.08 -20.58 4.62
CA LYS A 137 -6.24 -21.44 4.35
C LYS A 137 -6.05 -22.83 4.97
N ARG A 138 -4.90 -23.47 4.74
CA ARG A 138 -4.59 -24.79 5.32
C ARG A 138 -4.57 -24.77 6.84
N LEU A 139 -3.93 -23.77 7.45
CA LEU A 139 -3.86 -23.64 8.91
C LEU A 139 -5.24 -23.43 9.55
N ARG A 140 -6.15 -22.69 8.91
CA ARG A 140 -7.53 -22.50 9.38
C ARG A 140 -8.43 -23.71 9.18
N ALA A 141 -8.06 -24.63 8.29
CA ALA A 141 -8.83 -25.82 7.97
C ALA A 141 -8.45 -27.03 8.83
N GLN A 142 -7.53 -26.87 9.79
CA GLN A 142 -7.19 -27.93 10.73
C GLN A 142 -8.34 -28.12 11.74
N PRO A 143 -8.69 -29.37 12.08
CA PRO A 143 -9.87 -29.73 12.87
C PRO A 143 -9.79 -29.29 14.34
#